data_AF-A0A7C7PT18-F1
#
_entry.id   AF-A0A7C7PT18-F1
#
_cell.length_a   1.000
_cell.length_b   1.000
_cell.length_c   1.000
_cell.angle_alpha   90.00
_cell.angle_beta   90.00
_cell.angle_gamma   90.00
#
_symmetry.space_group_name_H-M   'P 1'
#
loop_
_entity.id
_entity.type
_entity.pdbx_description
1 polymer ?
#
loop_
_entity_poly.entity_id
_entity_poly.type
_entity_poly.pdbx_seq_one_letter_code
_entity_poly.pdbx_strand_id
1 'polypeptide(L)'
;MGFLWMLTLSLLSSPAWGITREAILDTARVYAELEWTCYNTFTSVGKGNFYAGQKYIGEAYKFGGNDHWSTFLYKVEVLKLQPREQTGIDCSAFVSRCWQVDRHVTSTLPNISHLISQVKLKPGDILNKPNSHVVLVDSVPPVGPVVVFESVGGTIARVVHRATSWSRYQWYKPYTLFNVALKPEKVSVSDSAGVVRVRAYVWNDGGKPMSCRVVLYADTVSADERIASIPVTIYPRLWSEELLLEWPGAPSGEHILILRLEEVSSDESDTTDNEVRIPALVTWVAEANEPGLPGGYSLFSPYPNPFNSSVVLRFHLPEATRVRLDIYNPQGRTVRSITQGYLQAGEHRFLWDGRDEEGRKAASGIYLCRLDVQGKGSAVRRMALVR
;
A
#
# COMPACT_ATOMS: atom_id res chain seq x y z
N MET A 1 8.96 -1.17 -53.17
CA MET A 1 9.94 -2.14 -52.63
C MET A 1 10.43 -1.62 -51.29
N GLY A 2 10.15 -2.37 -50.21
CA GLY A 2 10.75 -2.27 -48.87
C GLY A 2 10.24 -1.14 -47.96
N PHE A 3 9.92 -1.33 -46.68
CA PHE A 3 9.80 -2.52 -45.84
C PHE A 3 8.83 -2.11 -44.72
N LEU A 4 7.75 -2.87 -44.54
CA LEU A 4 6.75 -2.69 -43.50
C LEU A 4 7.27 -3.40 -42.24
N TRP A 5 7.69 -2.66 -41.21
CA TRP A 5 7.92 -3.25 -39.89
C TRP A 5 6.60 -3.19 -39.10
N MET A 6 5.76 -4.20 -39.28
CA MET A 6 4.79 -4.61 -38.27
C MET A 6 5.57 -5.36 -37.18
N LEU A 7 5.87 -4.69 -36.07
CA LEU A 7 6.12 -5.37 -34.81
C LEU A 7 4.77 -5.56 -34.13
N THR A 8 4.26 -6.77 -34.22
CA THR A 8 3.17 -7.28 -33.39
C THR A 8 3.59 -7.20 -31.93
N LEU A 9 3.13 -6.17 -31.21
CA LEU A 9 3.13 -6.19 -29.75
C LEU A 9 2.12 -7.25 -29.31
N SER A 10 2.64 -8.41 -28.94
CA SER A 10 1.89 -9.44 -28.23
C SER A 10 1.33 -8.84 -26.94
N LEU A 11 0.00 -8.86 -26.83
CA LEU A 11 -0.76 -8.67 -25.61
C LEU A 11 -0.32 -9.69 -24.55
N LEU A 12 0.66 -9.32 -23.74
CA LEU A 12 0.73 -9.73 -22.34
C LEU A 12 0.38 -8.47 -21.56
N SER A 13 -0.83 -8.45 -21.03
CA SER A 13 -1.31 -7.42 -20.13
C SER A 13 -0.47 -7.44 -18.85
N SER A 14 0.69 -6.79 -18.87
CA SER A 14 1.41 -6.41 -17.66
C SER A 14 0.62 -5.28 -17.00
N PRO A 15 0.12 -5.44 -15.77
CA PRO A 15 -0.44 -4.30 -15.04
C PRO A 15 0.71 -3.30 -14.79
N ALA A 16 0.60 -2.13 -15.42
CA ALA A 16 1.60 -1.07 -15.42
C ALA A 16 1.69 -0.34 -14.07
N TRP A 17 2.42 -0.86 -13.07
CA TRP A 17 2.55 -0.13 -11.78
C TRP A 17 3.92 -0.33 -11.14
N GLY A 18 4.70 0.76 -11.11
CA GLY A 18 6.05 0.91 -10.57
C GLY A 18 6.91 1.78 -11.51
N ILE A 19 7.19 3.03 -11.14
CA ILE A 19 8.00 3.95 -11.96
C ILE A 19 9.48 3.86 -11.58
N THR A 20 10.35 3.64 -12.57
CA THR A 20 11.79 3.56 -12.33
C THR A 20 12.42 4.96 -12.29
N ARG A 21 13.57 5.12 -11.62
CA ARG A 21 14.34 6.38 -11.69
C ARG A 21 14.70 6.77 -13.13
N GLU A 22 15.07 5.80 -13.96
CA GLU A 22 15.36 6.11 -15.36
C GLU A 22 14.10 6.59 -16.10
N ALA A 23 12.93 5.98 -15.85
CA ALA A 23 11.67 6.44 -16.43
C ALA A 23 11.26 7.85 -15.95
N ILE A 24 11.54 8.19 -14.68
CA ILE A 24 11.38 9.55 -14.14
C ILE A 24 12.25 10.53 -14.94
N LEU A 25 13.54 10.19 -15.13
CA LEU A 25 14.50 11.05 -15.82
C LEU A 25 14.22 11.13 -17.32
N ASP A 26 13.84 10.04 -17.98
CA ASP A 26 13.44 10.02 -19.39
C ASP A 26 12.24 10.93 -19.61
N THR A 27 11.24 10.87 -18.72
CA THR A 27 10.10 11.79 -18.76
C THR A 27 10.57 13.24 -18.59
N ALA A 28 11.46 13.50 -17.63
CA ALA A 28 12.00 14.84 -17.39
C ALA A 28 12.78 15.39 -18.60
N ARG A 29 13.57 14.55 -19.27
CA ARG A 29 14.30 14.90 -20.51
C ARG A 29 13.33 15.27 -21.62
N VAL A 30 12.24 14.52 -21.82
CA VAL A 30 11.21 14.87 -22.83
C VAL A 30 10.70 16.29 -22.63
N TYR A 31 10.33 16.69 -21.41
CA TYR A 31 9.86 18.05 -21.14
C TYR A 31 10.96 19.11 -21.33
N ALA A 32 12.21 18.79 -20.99
CA ALA A 32 13.33 19.74 -21.05
C ALA A 32 13.93 19.92 -22.44
N GLU A 33 13.84 18.89 -23.28
CA GLU A 33 14.38 18.83 -24.65
C GLU A 33 13.29 19.05 -25.70
N LEU A 34 12.04 19.25 -25.29
CA LEU A 34 10.91 19.47 -26.19
C LEU A 34 11.14 20.69 -27.10
N GLU A 35 11.38 20.44 -28.38
CA GLU A 35 11.49 21.50 -29.39
C GLU A 35 10.12 21.88 -29.96
N TRP A 36 9.86 23.18 -30.08
CA TRP A 36 8.62 23.68 -30.67
C TRP A 36 8.81 25.08 -31.26
N THR A 37 7.94 25.46 -32.21
CA THR A 37 7.89 26.80 -32.79
C THR A 37 6.74 27.59 -32.19
N CYS A 38 7.03 28.78 -31.67
CA CYS A 38 6.01 29.68 -31.15
C CYS A 38 5.30 30.38 -32.31
N TYR A 39 4.00 30.12 -32.50
CA TYR A 39 3.24 30.72 -33.60
C TYR A 39 2.58 32.06 -33.21
N ASN A 40 2.30 32.28 -31.92
CA ASN A 40 1.72 33.52 -31.40
C ASN A 40 2.56 34.01 -30.22
N THR A 41 2.82 35.31 -30.11
CA THR A 41 3.63 35.86 -29.00
C THR A 41 2.94 35.66 -27.64
N PHE A 42 3.62 35.02 -26.69
CA PHE A 42 3.16 34.87 -25.30
C PHE A 42 3.82 35.88 -24.38
N THR A 43 3.02 36.77 -23.82
CA THR A 43 3.48 37.70 -22.79
C THR A 43 2.99 37.25 -21.43
N SER A 44 3.79 37.50 -20.38
CA SER A 44 3.42 37.22 -18.99
C SER A 44 3.19 35.73 -18.66
N VAL A 45 3.89 34.84 -19.37
CA VAL A 45 3.92 33.40 -19.08
C VAL A 45 4.84 33.21 -17.87
N GLY A 46 4.29 33.36 -16.68
CA GLY A 46 5.10 33.62 -15.49
C GLY A 46 5.84 34.96 -15.60
N LYS A 47 7.17 34.95 -15.46
CA LYS A 47 8.04 36.15 -15.57
C LYS A 47 8.70 36.32 -16.95
N GLY A 48 8.39 35.48 -17.93
CA GLY A 48 9.06 35.46 -19.24
C GLY A 48 8.13 35.63 -20.44
N ASN A 49 8.72 35.94 -21.60
CA ASN A 49 7.99 36.14 -22.86
C ASN A 49 8.47 35.16 -23.95
N PHE A 50 7.54 34.72 -24.80
CA PHE A 50 7.79 33.95 -26.02
C PHE A 50 7.32 34.76 -27.23
N TYR A 51 8.03 34.69 -28.35
CA TYR A 51 7.78 35.53 -29.52
C TYR A 51 7.43 34.68 -30.74
N ALA A 52 6.44 35.13 -31.50
CA ALA A 52 6.02 34.48 -32.73
C ALA A 52 7.19 34.30 -33.72
N GLY A 53 7.24 33.14 -34.37
CA GLY A 53 8.28 32.75 -35.33
C GLY A 53 9.57 32.23 -34.70
N GLN A 54 9.73 32.27 -33.37
CA GLN A 54 10.93 31.75 -32.70
C GLN A 54 10.77 30.29 -32.30
N LYS A 55 11.89 29.55 -32.31
CA LYS A 55 11.97 28.18 -31.78
C LYS A 55 12.43 28.19 -30.33
N TYR A 56 11.88 27.29 -29.54
CA TYR A 56 12.25 27.10 -28.14
C TYR A 56 12.45 25.62 -27.83
N ILE A 57 13.31 25.37 -26.85
CA ILE A 57 13.57 24.04 -26.28
C ILE A 57 13.10 24.08 -24.83
N GLY A 58 12.29 23.10 -24.45
CA GLY A 58 11.65 22.98 -23.15
C GLY A 58 10.19 23.44 -23.17
N GLU A 59 9.31 22.68 -22.51
CA GLU A 59 7.89 23.04 -22.41
C GLU A 59 7.71 24.35 -21.64
N ALA A 60 6.82 25.22 -22.14
CA ALA A 60 6.56 26.53 -21.55
C ALA A 60 5.98 26.41 -20.13
N TYR A 61 6.57 27.14 -19.17
CA TYR A 61 6.11 27.17 -17.78
C TYR A 61 4.86 28.04 -17.63
N LYS A 62 3.82 27.52 -16.98
CA LYS A 62 2.66 28.34 -16.59
C LYS A 62 2.36 28.10 -15.13
N PHE A 63 2.25 29.14 -14.32
CA PHE A 63 1.79 28.98 -12.94
C PHE A 63 0.39 28.34 -12.89
N GLY A 64 0.25 27.23 -12.16
CA GLY A 64 -0.98 26.43 -12.12
C GLY A 64 -1.22 25.55 -13.35
N GLY A 65 -0.32 25.55 -14.33
CA GLY A 65 -0.41 24.76 -15.56
C GLY A 65 -0.27 23.26 -15.30
N ASN A 66 -1.00 22.43 -16.05
CA ASN A 66 -1.05 20.97 -15.88
C ASN A 66 -0.93 20.19 -17.21
N ASP A 67 -0.53 20.87 -18.27
CA ASP A 67 -0.47 20.24 -19.58
C ASP A 67 0.51 19.06 -19.56
N HIS A 68 0.19 18.09 -20.40
CA HIS A 68 1.15 17.08 -20.82
C HIS A 68 1.85 17.60 -22.07
N TRP A 69 3.11 17.21 -22.32
CA TRP A 69 3.88 17.71 -23.48
C TRP A 69 3.12 17.57 -24.80
N SER A 70 2.42 16.45 -24.99
CA SER A 70 1.59 16.21 -26.19
C SER A 70 0.41 17.18 -26.30
N THR A 71 -0.24 17.51 -25.19
CA THR A 71 -1.34 18.48 -25.13
C THR A 71 -0.82 19.88 -25.44
N PHE A 72 0.33 20.24 -24.88
CA PHE A 72 0.99 21.50 -25.17
C PHE A 72 1.33 21.62 -26.67
N LEU A 73 2.00 20.63 -27.26
CA LEU A 73 2.30 20.62 -28.69
C LEU A 73 1.04 20.73 -29.55
N TYR A 74 -0.02 19.99 -29.21
CA TYR A 74 -1.29 20.08 -29.93
C TYR A 74 -1.87 21.50 -29.90
N LYS A 75 -1.84 22.17 -28.74
CA LYS A 75 -2.32 23.56 -28.62
C LYS A 75 -1.49 24.56 -29.43
N VAL A 76 -0.17 24.38 -29.45
CA VAL A 76 0.76 25.31 -30.11
C VAL A 76 0.83 25.08 -31.61
N GLU A 77 1.04 23.84 -32.04
CA GLU A 77 1.35 23.50 -33.43
C GLU A 77 0.10 23.26 -34.28
N VAL A 78 -0.94 22.67 -33.69
CA VAL A 78 -2.18 22.34 -34.40
C VAL A 78 -3.22 23.43 -34.23
N LEU A 79 -3.60 23.74 -32.98
CA LEU A 79 -4.70 24.66 -32.71
C LEU A 79 -4.31 26.14 -32.82
N LYS A 80 -3.03 26.48 -32.64
CA LYS A 80 -2.52 27.86 -32.69
C LYS A 80 -3.34 28.83 -31.84
N LEU A 81 -3.65 28.44 -30.60
CA LEU A 81 -4.61 29.13 -29.70
C LEU A 81 -4.21 30.57 -29.34
N GLN A 82 -4.96 31.26 -28.48
CA GLN A 82 -4.51 32.55 -27.97
C GLN A 82 -3.30 32.38 -27.03
N PRO A 83 -2.41 33.37 -26.92
CA PRO A 83 -1.20 33.30 -26.11
C PRO A 83 -1.32 32.73 -24.69
N ARG A 84 -2.37 33.13 -23.97
CA ARG A 84 -2.67 32.68 -22.59
C ARG A 84 -3.09 31.21 -22.50
N GLU A 85 -3.56 30.62 -23.59
CA GLU A 85 -4.08 29.25 -23.68
C GLU A 85 -3.02 28.24 -24.15
N GLN A 86 -1.92 28.74 -24.73
CA GLN A 86 -0.81 27.94 -25.27
C GLN A 86 0.26 27.57 -24.24
N THR A 87 0.07 27.88 -22.95
CA THR A 87 1.12 27.76 -21.94
C THR A 87 0.93 26.51 -21.09
N GLY A 88 2.04 25.82 -20.83
CA GLY A 88 2.09 24.40 -20.47
C GLY A 88 2.01 24.11 -18.97
N ILE A 89 3.16 23.80 -18.36
CA ILE A 89 3.25 23.03 -17.12
C ILE A 89 3.96 23.80 -15.98
N ASP A 90 3.43 23.81 -14.76
CA ASP A 90 4.16 24.37 -13.61
C ASP A 90 5.18 23.39 -13.00
N CYS A 91 6.00 23.87 -12.07
CA CYS A 91 7.06 23.09 -11.43
C CYS A 91 6.56 21.83 -10.70
N SER A 92 5.42 21.91 -10.01
CA SER A 92 4.88 20.78 -9.26
C SER A 92 4.14 19.79 -10.15
N ALA A 93 3.42 20.29 -11.16
CA ALA A 93 2.81 19.48 -12.19
C ALA A 93 3.87 18.71 -12.98
N PHE A 94 4.97 19.37 -13.35
CA PHE A 94 6.12 18.76 -14.01
C PHE A 94 6.68 17.59 -13.19
N VAL A 95 6.94 17.81 -11.90
CA VAL A 95 7.38 16.74 -10.99
C VAL A 95 6.34 15.61 -10.91
N SER A 96 5.06 15.91 -10.72
CA SER A 96 4.00 14.89 -10.68
C SER A 96 3.93 14.06 -11.97
N ARG A 97 4.13 14.68 -13.13
CA ARG A 97 4.20 13.97 -14.42
C ARG A 97 5.44 13.10 -14.53
N CYS A 98 6.60 13.60 -14.10
CA CYS A 98 7.83 12.82 -14.08
C CYS A 98 7.71 11.61 -13.15
N TRP A 99 7.04 11.77 -12.01
CA TRP A 99 6.72 10.69 -11.08
C TRP A 99 5.53 9.82 -11.52
N GLN A 100 4.88 10.15 -12.64
CA GLN A 100 3.65 9.49 -13.15
C GLN A 100 2.56 9.30 -12.08
N VAL A 101 2.42 10.28 -11.20
CA VAL A 101 1.37 10.34 -10.17
C VAL A 101 0.31 11.37 -10.57
N ASP A 102 -0.82 11.35 -9.84
CA ASP A 102 -1.80 12.43 -9.91
C ASP A 102 -1.17 13.77 -9.57
N ARG A 103 -1.82 14.86 -9.99
CA ARG A 103 -1.29 16.21 -9.79
C ARG A 103 -1.19 16.51 -8.28
N HIS A 104 0.03 16.77 -7.84
CA HIS A 104 0.33 17.35 -6.53
C HIS A 104 0.90 18.76 -6.68
N VAL A 105 0.75 19.56 -5.65
CA VAL A 105 1.37 20.89 -5.53
C VAL A 105 2.57 20.83 -4.58
N THR A 106 3.41 21.86 -4.55
CA THR A 106 4.61 21.90 -3.70
C THR A 106 4.32 21.65 -2.21
N SER A 107 3.12 21.99 -1.72
CA SER A 107 2.68 21.72 -0.35
C SER A 107 2.18 20.29 -0.10
N THR A 108 1.74 19.57 -1.14
CA THR A 108 1.22 18.19 -1.02
C THR A 108 2.19 17.14 -1.53
N LEU A 109 3.24 17.49 -2.28
CA LEU A 109 4.32 16.57 -2.64
C LEU A 109 4.93 15.86 -1.42
N PRO A 110 5.11 16.50 -0.25
CA PRO A 110 5.55 15.81 0.96
C PRO A 110 4.60 14.73 1.48
N ASN A 111 3.33 14.68 1.02
CA ASN A 111 2.39 13.63 1.42
C ASN A 111 2.60 12.33 0.65
N ILE A 112 3.33 12.38 -0.48
CA ILE A 112 3.61 11.24 -1.37
C ILE A 112 5.12 10.98 -1.51
N SER A 113 5.92 11.53 -0.61
CA SER A 113 7.39 11.43 -0.64
C SER A 113 7.95 11.62 0.76
N HIS A 114 9.18 11.18 1.01
CA HIS A 114 9.80 11.33 2.33
C HIS A 114 11.00 12.23 2.33
N LEU A 115 11.10 13.00 3.40
CA LEU A 115 12.26 13.83 3.70
C LEU A 115 13.48 12.93 3.89
N ILE A 116 14.50 13.15 3.07
CA ILE A 116 15.81 12.50 3.19
C ILE A 116 16.87 13.53 3.56
N SER A 117 18.07 13.06 3.91
CA SER A 117 19.23 13.96 4.03
C SER A 117 19.82 14.26 2.65
N GLN A 118 20.48 15.42 2.50
CA GLN A 118 21.07 15.81 1.23
C GLN A 118 22.12 14.81 0.70
N VAL A 119 22.85 14.13 1.60
CA VAL A 119 23.84 13.10 1.24
C VAL A 119 23.20 11.83 0.67
N LYS A 120 21.89 11.63 0.87
CA LYS A 120 21.14 10.49 0.34
C LYS A 120 20.45 10.79 -1.00
N LEU A 121 20.52 12.02 -1.50
CA LEU A 121 19.88 12.39 -2.77
C LEU A 121 20.37 11.52 -3.91
N LYS A 122 19.42 10.99 -4.66
CA LYS A 122 19.64 10.21 -5.88
C LYS A 122 18.95 10.90 -7.06
N PRO A 123 19.37 10.59 -8.30
CA PRO A 123 18.60 10.96 -9.49
C PRO A 123 17.13 10.54 -9.37
N GLY A 124 16.20 11.41 -9.79
CA GLY A 124 14.75 11.21 -9.68
C GLY A 124 14.12 11.68 -8.37
N ASP A 125 14.93 12.02 -7.35
CA ASP A 125 14.45 12.68 -6.12
C ASP A 125 14.15 14.16 -6.40
N ILE A 126 13.51 14.84 -5.45
CA ILE A 126 13.21 16.28 -5.58
C ILE A 126 13.88 17.09 -4.48
N LEU A 127 14.18 18.34 -4.78
CA LEU A 127 14.39 19.39 -3.79
C LEU A 127 13.12 20.22 -3.76
N ASN A 128 12.40 20.21 -2.65
CA ASN A 128 11.13 20.90 -2.50
C ASN A 128 11.21 22.01 -1.44
N LYS A 129 10.68 23.17 -1.80
CA LYS A 129 10.38 24.27 -0.89
C LYS A 129 8.85 24.43 -0.85
N PRO A 130 8.17 23.84 0.15
CA PRO A 130 6.71 23.83 0.22
C PRO A 130 6.09 25.23 0.08
N ASN A 131 4.95 25.31 -0.61
CA ASN A 131 4.25 26.56 -0.96
C ASN A 131 5.04 27.53 -1.84
N SER A 132 6.18 27.11 -2.40
CA SER A 132 7.04 27.99 -3.18
C SER A 132 7.48 27.37 -4.49
N HIS A 133 8.29 26.30 -4.45
CA HIS A 133 8.95 25.79 -5.66
C HIS A 133 9.51 24.39 -5.46
N VAL A 134 9.68 23.63 -6.54
CA VAL A 134 10.25 22.30 -6.54
C VAL A 134 11.09 22.06 -7.79
N VAL A 135 12.17 21.28 -7.64
CA VAL A 135 13.02 20.81 -8.73
C VAL A 135 13.24 19.31 -8.64
N LEU A 136 13.45 18.67 -9.77
CA LEU A 136 13.78 17.25 -9.88
C LEU A 136 15.30 17.10 -10.03
N VAL A 137 15.91 16.25 -9.22
CA VAL A 137 17.35 16.00 -9.21
C VAL A 137 17.72 15.03 -10.34
N ASP A 138 18.72 15.40 -11.14
CA ASP A 138 19.29 14.54 -12.18
C ASP A 138 20.63 13.94 -11.73
N SER A 139 21.52 14.73 -11.14
CA SER A 139 22.75 14.21 -10.55
C SER A 139 23.29 15.09 -9.43
N VAL A 140 23.94 14.44 -8.45
CA VAL A 140 24.61 15.09 -7.32
C VAL A 140 26.09 14.69 -7.35
N PRO A 141 26.96 15.47 -8.02
CA PRO A 141 28.39 15.23 -8.01
C PRO A 141 28.96 15.29 -6.59
N PRO A 142 30.00 14.49 -6.25
CA PRO A 142 30.64 14.53 -4.92
C PRO A 142 31.16 15.92 -4.53
N VAL A 143 31.62 16.68 -5.52
CA VAL A 143 32.04 18.07 -5.38
C VAL A 143 31.48 18.85 -6.57
N GLY A 144 30.84 19.99 -6.29
CA GLY A 144 30.36 20.91 -7.33
C GLY A 144 28.85 21.13 -7.32
N PRO A 145 28.30 21.68 -8.42
CA PRO A 145 26.89 22.03 -8.52
C PRO A 145 26.00 20.79 -8.63
N VAL A 146 24.78 20.88 -8.11
CA VAL A 146 23.73 19.89 -8.35
C VAL A 146 23.15 20.09 -9.76
N VAL A 147 22.88 19.00 -10.48
CA VAL A 147 22.20 19.04 -11.78
C VAL A 147 20.73 18.71 -11.56
N VAL A 148 19.86 19.56 -12.09
CA VAL A 148 18.40 19.44 -11.90
C VAL A 148 17.64 19.69 -13.20
N PHE A 149 16.46 19.10 -13.26
CA PHE A 149 15.38 19.58 -14.11
C PHE A 149 14.50 20.54 -13.31
N GLU A 150 14.24 21.72 -13.86
CA GLU A 150 13.51 22.78 -13.17
C GLU A 150 12.59 23.49 -14.15
N SER A 151 11.30 23.60 -13.79
CA SER A 151 10.39 24.52 -14.47
C SER A 151 10.53 25.91 -13.84
N VAL A 152 11.15 26.85 -14.56
CA VAL A 152 11.50 28.19 -14.06
C VAL A 152 10.68 29.30 -14.69
N GLY A 153 10.32 30.30 -13.88
CA GLY A 153 9.95 31.64 -14.34
C GLY A 153 11.19 32.54 -14.42
N GLY A 154 11.78 32.66 -15.61
CA GLY A 154 12.89 33.58 -15.91
C GLY A 154 12.60 34.41 -17.16
N THR A 155 13.62 34.94 -17.85
CA THR A 155 13.47 35.72 -19.11
C THR A 155 12.67 34.97 -20.17
N ILE A 156 12.84 33.64 -20.22
CA ILE A 156 11.99 32.70 -20.97
C ILE A 156 11.60 31.62 -19.98
N ALA A 157 10.30 31.47 -19.71
CA ALA A 157 9.80 30.61 -18.65
C ALA A 157 9.48 29.20 -19.19
N ARG A 158 10.27 28.19 -18.83
CA ARG A 158 10.18 26.83 -19.38
C ARG A 158 10.79 25.78 -18.45
N VAL A 159 10.58 24.51 -18.76
CA VAL A 159 11.36 23.40 -18.20
C VAL A 159 12.78 23.45 -18.75
N VAL A 160 13.77 23.44 -17.87
CA VAL A 160 15.20 23.44 -18.23
C VAL A 160 15.95 22.35 -17.50
N HIS A 161 17.02 21.86 -18.11
CA HIS A 161 18.02 20.99 -17.49
C HIS A 161 19.30 21.79 -17.26
N ARG A 162 19.80 21.88 -16.02
CA ARG A 162 20.98 22.69 -15.71
C ARG A 162 21.71 22.29 -14.43
N ALA A 163 23.00 22.61 -14.39
CA ALA A 163 23.79 22.61 -13.17
C ALA A 163 23.59 23.91 -12.38
N THR A 164 23.44 23.84 -11.06
CA THR A 164 23.24 25.01 -10.20
C THR A 164 23.90 24.85 -8.82
N SER A 165 24.39 25.95 -8.25
CA SER A 165 25.02 25.96 -6.93
C SER A 165 24.03 25.57 -5.82
N TRP A 166 24.51 24.80 -4.85
CA TRP A 166 23.78 24.43 -3.64
C TRP A 166 23.23 25.62 -2.85
N SER A 167 23.87 26.80 -2.91
CA SER A 167 23.38 28.00 -2.22
C SER A 167 22.00 28.44 -2.68
N ARG A 168 21.60 28.12 -3.93
CA ARG A 168 20.23 28.37 -4.43
C ARG A 168 19.19 27.53 -3.69
N TYR A 169 19.58 26.33 -3.25
CA TYR A 169 18.70 25.35 -2.65
C TYR A 169 18.85 25.25 -1.11
N GLN A 170 19.53 26.22 -0.48
CA GLN A 170 19.75 26.23 0.97
C GLN A 170 18.47 26.17 1.84
N TRP A 171 17.31 26.52 1.27
CA TRP A 171 15.99 26.48 1.92
C TRP A 171 15.09 25.36 1.39
N TYR A 172 15.61 24.48 0.56
CA TYR A 172 14.88 23.35 0.00
C TYR A 172 15.17 22.12 0.85
N LYS A 173 14.17 21.27 0.98
CA LYS A 173 14.26 19.99 1.66
C LYS A 173 14.28 18.89 0.60
N PRO A 174 15.20 17.91 0.68
CA PRO A 174 15.25 16.84 -0.28
C PRO A 174 14.20 15.77 0.06
N TYR A 175 13.44 15.33 -0.94
CA TYR A 175 12.46 14.27 -0.81
C TYR A 175 12.68 13.19 -1.86
N THR A 176 12.50 11.93 -1.47
CA THR A 176 12.47 10.79 -2.39
C THR A 176 11.05 10.32 -2.59
N LEU A 177 10.68 9.97 -3.82
CA LEU A 177 9.40 9.34 -4.11
C LEU A 177 9.36 7.98 -3.43
N PHE A 178 8.19 7.66 -2.93
CA PHE A 178 7.80 6.34 -2.51
C PHE A 178 8.06 5.26 -3.59
N ASN A 179 9.06 4.39 -3.38
CA ASN A 179 9.56 3.44 -4.40
C ASN A 179 9.20 1.97 -4.15
N VAL A 180 8.49 1.68 -3.05
CA VAL A 180 7.89 0.37 -2.78
C VAL A 180 6.39 0.55 -2.78
N ALA A 181 5.72 -0.02 -3.77
CA ALA A 181 4.28 -0.02 -3.81
C ALA A 181 3.75 -1.29 -3.13
N LEU A 182 2.97 -1.11 -2.07
CA LEU A 182 2.07 -2.16 -1.58
C LEU A 182 0.75 -2.02 -2.34
N LYS A 183 0.37 -3.05 -3.09
CA LYS A 183 -0.95 -3.08 -3.72
C LYS A 183 -1.88 -4.01 -2.94
N PRO A 184 -2.75 -3.48 -2.06
CA PRO A 184 -3.82 -4.28 -1.51
C PRO A 184 -4.89 -4.49 -2.57
N GLU A 185 -5.25 -5.74 -2.83
CA GLU A 185 -6.47 -6.01 -3.60
C GLU A 185 -7.66 -5.96 -2.64
N LYS A 186 -8.57 -5.00 -2.89
CA LYS A 186 -9.92 -4.84 -2.31
C LYS A 186 -10.24 -5.73 -1.10
N VAL A 187 -10.29 -5.16 0.10
CA VAL A 187 -10.72 -5.87 1.32
C VAL A 187 -12.24 -6.06 1.25
N SER A 188 -12.69 -7.19 0.70
CA SER A 188 -14.05 -7.68 0.89
C SER A 188 -14.02 -8.78 1.93
N VAL A 189 -14.55 -8.49 3.12
CA VAL A 189 -14.75 -9.47 4.18
C VAL A 189 -16.05 -10.19 3.91
N SER A 190 -16.00 -11.49 3.60
CA SER A 190 -17.13 -12.38 3.87
C SER A 190 -16.67 -13.82 3.96
N ASP A 191 -16.44 -14.30 5.18
CA ASP A 191 -16.89 -15.62 5.58
C ASP A 191 -17.47 -15.53 7.00
N SER A 192 -18.30 -16.50 7.37
CA SER A 192 -19.06 -16.60 8.64
C SER A 192 -18.16 -16.76 9.90
N ALA A 193 -16.88 -16.44 9.76
CA ALA A 193 -15.79 -16.71 10.68
C ALA A 193 -15.24 -15.48 11.42
N GLY A 194 -15.47 -14.30 10.85
CA GLY A 194 -14.76 -13.09 11.25
C GLY A 194 -13.26 -13.08 10.90
N VAL A 195 -12.84 -13.73 9.81
CA VAL A 195 -11.45 -13.63 9.31
C VAL A 195 -11.41 -12.58 8.20
N VAL A 196 -10.60 -11.53 8.40
CA VAL A 196 -10.29 -10.58 7.32
C VAL A 196 -9.05 -11.07 6.59
N ARG A 197 -9.12 -11.17 5.26
CA ARG A 197 -7.99 -11.54 4.40
C ARG A 197 -7.53 -10.33 3.61
N VAL A 198 -6.24 -10.05 3.67
CA VAL A 198 -5.59 -8.98 2.92
C VAL A 198 -4.60 -9.63 1.96
N ARG A 199 -4.88 -9.50 0.66
CA ARG A 199 -3.94 -9.86 -0.40
C ARG A 199 -3.04 -8.67 -0.69
N ALA A 200 -1.74 -8.90 -0.65
CA ALA A 200 -0.75 -7.87 -0.90
C ALA A 200 0.30 -8.38 -1.88
N TYR A 201 0.81 -7.44 -2.67
CA TYR A 201 2.01 -7.62 -3.49
C TYR A 201 2.99 -6.52 -3.15
N VAL A 202 4.27 -6.86 -3.16
CA VAL A 202 5.36 -5.90 -2.92
C VAL A 202 6.27 -5.86 -4.13
N TRP A 203 6.72 -4.67 -4.48
CA TRP A 203 7.64 -4.44 -5.57
C TRP A 203 8.93 -3.78 -5.08
N ASN A 204 10.07 -4.23 -5.60
CA ASN A 204 11.37 -3.62 -5.36
C ASN A 204 11.94 -3.08 -6.68
N ASP A 205 12.05 -1.77 -6.79
CA ASP A 205 12.68 -1.10 -7.93
C ASP A 205 14.20 -0.86 -7.74
N GLY A 206 14.77 -1.29 -6.59
CA GLY A 206 16.19 -1.24 -6.32
C GLY A 206 16.99 -2.25 -7.16
N GLY A 207 18.28 -1.97 -7.39
CA GLY A 207 19.16 -2.82 -8.22
C GLY A 207 19.65 -4.12 -7.57
N LYS A 208 19.23 -4.42 -6.33
CA LYS A 208 19.62 -5.62 -5.57
C LYS A 208 18.39 -6.25 -4.89
N PRO A 209 18.36 -7.58 -4.71
CA PRO A 209 17.33 -8.24 -3.91
C PRO A 209 17.26 -7.65 -2.51
N MET A 210 16.03 -7.56 -1.99
CA MET A 210 15.72 -6.98 -0.69
C MET A 210 14.97 -8.02 0.14
N SER A 211 15.40 -8.29 1.36
CA SER A 211 14.58 -9.04 2.32
C SER A 211 13.81 -8.06 3.19
N CYS A 212 12.57 -8.34 3.52
CA CYS A 212 11.74 -7.52 4.41
C CYS A 212 10.69 -8.37 5.11
N ARG A 213 9.95 -7.78 6.04
CA ARG A 213 8.69 -8.32 6.57
C ARG A 213 7.53 -7.46 6.12
N VAL A 214 6.48 -8.06 5.58
CA VAL A 214 5.19 -7.39 5.37
C VAL A 214 4.35 -7.64 6.62
N VAL A 215 3.84 -6.59 7.24
CA VAL A 215 3.14 -6.60 8.53
C VAL A 215 1.78 -5.95 8.39
N LEU A 216 0.74 -6.57 8.97
CA LEU A 216 -0.62 -6.01 9.01
C LEU A 216 -0.92 -5.52 10.43
N TYR A 217 -1.49 -4.32 10.54
CA TYR A 217 -2.05 -3.75 11.77
C TYR A 217 -3.52 -3.35 11.57
N ALA A 218 -4.23 -3.13 12.68
CA ALA A 218 -5.54 -2.46 12.68
C ALA A 218 -5.61 -1.39 13.78
N ASP A 219 -6.46 -0.40 13.59
CA ASP A 219 -6.71 0.68 14.55
C ASP A 219 -7.63 0.22 15.71
N THR A 220 -7.16 -0.71 16.53
CA THR A 220 -7.79 -0.90 17.84
C THR A 220 -7.46 0.32 18.71
N VAL A 221 -8.41 0.79 19.53
CA VAL A 221 -8.47 2.12 20.20
C VAL A 221 -7.27 2.47 21.11
N SER A 222 -6.23 1.63 21.17
CA SER A 222 -4.94 1.97 21.74
C SER A 222 -3.80 1.23 21.02
N ALA A 223 -3.11 1.95 20.13
CA ALA A 223 -1.87 1.59 19.41
C ALA A 223 -1.98 0.47 18.36
N ASP A 224 -1.41 0.72 17.19
CA ASP A 224 -1.24 -0.20 16.04
C ASP A 224 -0.94 -1.65 16.48
N GLU A 225 -1.96 -2.47 16.70
CA GLU A 225 -1.77 -3.87 17.12
C GLU A 225 -1.29 -4.68 15.92
N ARG A 226 -0.14 -5.35 16.06
CA ARG A 226 0.40 -6.21 15.00
C ARG A 226 -0.42 -7.49 14.89
N ILE A 227 -1.18 -7.60 13.79
CA ILE A 227 -2.09 -8.71 13.50
C ILE A 227 -1.35 -9.89 12.87
N ALA A 228 -0.62 -9.63 11.79
CA ALA A 228 0.00 -10.66 10.97
C ALA A 228 1.33 -10.16 10.40
N SER A 229 2.22 -11.08 10.05
CA SER A 229 3.48 -10.72 9.39
C SER A 229 4.10 -11.85 8.59
N ILE A 230 4.65 -11.55 7.43
CA ILE A 230 5.25 -12.50 6.49
C ILE A 230 6.65 -12.01 6.10
N PRO A 231 7.71 -12.81 6.27
CA PRO A 231 9.02 -12.50 5.69
C PRO A 231 9.00 -12.73 4.17
N VAL A 232 9.60 -11.81 3.41
CA VAL A 232 9.60 -11.83 1.95
C VAL A 232 10.97 -11.42 1.45
N THR A 233 11.49 -12.13 0.44
CA THR A 233 12.62 -11.67 -0.38
C THR A 233 12.07 -11.20 -1.72
N ILE A 234 12.32 -9.93 -2.05
CA ILE A 234 11.80 -9.27 -3.24
C ILE A 234 12.96 -9.00 -4.19
N TYR A 235 12.89 -9.61 -5.36
CA TYR A 235 13.89 -9.46 -6.40
C TYR A 235 13.64 -8.15 -7.18
N PRO A 236 14.72 -7.50 -7.67
CA PRO A 236 14.62 -6.30 -8.48
C PRO A 236 13.67 -6.49 -9.66
N ARG A 237 12.76 -5.53 -9.83
CA ARG A 237 11.85 -5.47 -10.97
C ARG A 237 10.96 -6.71 -11.12
N LEU A 238 10.70 -7.41 -10.01
CA LEU A 238 9.76 -8.49 -9.92
C LEU A 238 8.81 -8.23 -8.75
N TRP A 239 7.52 -8.47 -8.99
CA TRP A 239 6.56 -8.50 -7.90
C TRP A 239 6.87 -9.71 -7.03
N SER A 240 6.62 -9.58 -5.72
CA SER A 240 6.54 -10.74 -4.86
C SER A 240 5.45 -11.70 -5.36
N GLU A 241 5.54 -12.96 -4.95
CA GLU A 241 4.38 -13.85 -4.93
C GLU A 241 3.23 -13.20 -4.14
N GLU A 242 2.00 -13.68 -4.36
CA GLU A 242 0.83 -13.22 -3.59
C GLU A 242 1.06 -13.48 -2.09
N LEU A 243 0.93 -12.42 -1.30
CA LEU A 243 1.04 -12.50 0.15
C LEU A 243 -0.37 -12.45 0.74
N LEU A 244 -0.72 -13.47 1.51
CA LEU A 244 -2.01 -13.57 2.20
C LEU A 244 -1.84 -13.31 3.70
N LEU A 245 -2.26 -12.14 4.17
CA LEU A 245 -2.30 -11.80 5.59
C LEU A 245 -3.73 -12.00 6.13
N GLU A 246 -3.87 -12.67 7.26
CA GLU A 246 -5.18 -12.96 7.88
C GLU A 246 -5.31 -12.27 9.23
N TRP A 247 -6.49 -11.73 9.51
CA TRP A 247 -6.91 -11.21 10.82
C TRP A 247 -8.03 -12.07 11.40
N PRO A 248 -7.72 -13.14 12.15
CA PRO A 248 -8.74 -14.03 12.68
C PRO A 248 -9.48 -13.41 13.86
N GLY A 249 -10.82 -13.40 13.81
CA GLY A 249 -11.64 -12.84 14.87
C GLY A 249 -11.47 -11.33 14.99
N ALA A 250 -11.31 -10.65 13.85
CA ALA A 250 -11.40 -9.20 13.78
C ALA A 250 -12.71 -8.71 14.49
N PRO A 251 -12.84 -7.45 14.93
CA PRO A 251 -14.11 -6.90 15.42
C PRO A 251 -15.03 -6.42 14.29
N SER A 252 -16.35 -6.46 14.49
CA SER A 252 -17.26 -5.95 13.46
C SER A 252 -17.24 -4.42 13.51
N GLY A 253 -17.22 -3.76 12.36
CA GLY A 253 -17.23 -2.30 12.29
C GLY A 253 -16.37 -1.77 11.16
N GLU A 254 -16.19 -0.45 11.15
CA GLU A 254 -15.21 0.21 10.30
C GLU A 254 -13.84 0.13 10.98
N HIS A 255 -12.84 -0.26 10.20
CA HIS A 255 -11.44 -0.33 10.64
C HIS A 255 -10.54 0.29 9.60
N ILE A 256 -9.40 0.80 10.05
CA ILE A 256 -8.28 1.12 9.18
C ILE A 256 -7.23 0.02 9.32
N LEU A 257 -7.10 -0.80 8.29
CA LEU A 257 -6.00 -1.75 8.19
C LEU A 257 -4.76 -1.04 7.68
N ILE A 258 -3.61 -1.34 8.28
CA ILE A 258 -2.33 -0.74 7.92
C ILE A 258 -1.40 -1.87 7.51
N LEU A 259 -1.00 -1.93 6.23
CA LEU A 259 0.08 -2.80 5.78
C LEU A 259 1.39 -2.03 5.88
N ARG A 260 2.39 -2.56 6.59
CA ARG A 260 3.73 -1.96 6.73
C ARG A 260 4.84 -2.92 6.29
N LEU A 261 5.90 -2.43 5.66
CA LEU A 261 7.18 -3.13 5.56
C LEU A 261 8.05 -2.88 6.79
N GLU A 262 8.65 -3.92 7.34
CA GLU A 262 9.59 -3.89 8.46
C GLU A 262 10.86 -4.69 8.13
N GLU A 263 11.91 -4.55 8.95
CA GLU A 263 13.13 -5.38 8.90
C GLU A 263 13.75 -5.49 7.49
N VAL A 264 13.81 -4.37 6.76
CA VAL A 264 14.27 -4.34 5.37
C VAL A 264 15.79 -4.44 5.30
N SER A 265 16.31 -5.52 4.69
CA SER A 265 17.72 -5.78 4.50
C SER A 265 18.26 -5.02 3.27
N SER A 266 18.58 -3.74 3.40
CA SER A 266 19.57 -3.13 2.50
C SER A 266 20.22 -1.87 3.05
N ASP A 267 21.48 -1.66 2.68
CA ASP A 267 22.24 -0.42 2.91
C ASP A 267 21.79 0.74 1.99
N GLU A 268 20.80 0.52 1.09
CA GLU A 268 20.35 1.49 0.07
C GLU A 268 18.83 1.72 0.01
N SER A 269 18.04 1.06 0.85
CA SER A 269 16.60 1.26 0.97
C SER A 269 16.35 2.38 1.97
N ASP A 270 15.91 3.54 1.49
CA ASP A 270 15.15 4.44 2.35
C ASP A 270 13.73 3.88 2.43
N THR A 271 13.45 3.19 3.53
CA THR A 271 12.28 2.35 3.79
C THR A 271 11.08 3.19 4.22
N THR A 272 10.76 4.21 3.43
CA THR A 272 9.86 5.25 3.90
C THR A 272 8.45 5.17 3.30
N ASP A 273 8.26 4.56 2.12
CA ASP A 273 6.94 3.99 1.75
C ASP A 273 6.83 2.53 2.15
N ASN A 274 6.84 2.35 3.46
CA ASN A 274 6.58 1.03 3.97
C ASN A 274 5.10 0.82 4.18
N GLU A 275 4.24 1.84 4.11
CA GLU A 275 2.91 1.81 4.72
C GLU A 275 1.74 2.13 3.78
N VAL A 276 0.74 1.24 3.71
CA VAL A 276 -0.54 1.50 3.03
C VAL A 276 -1.70 1.33 3.99
N ARG A 277 -2.57 2.35 4.06
CA ARG A 277 -3.82 2.33 4.84
C ARG A 277 -4.98 1.89 3.96
N ILE A 278 -5.78 0.97 4.46
CA ILE A 278 -6.89 0.35 3.75
C ILE A 278 -8.14 0.47 4.63
N PRO A 279 -9.12 1.30 4.23
CA PRO A 279 -10.43 1.29 4.87
C PRO A 279 -11.07 -0.09 4.67
N ALA A 280 -11.45 -0.73 5.76
CA ALA A 280 -12.11 -2.02 5.77
C ALA A 280 -13.44 -1.90 6.51
N LEU A 281 -14.54 -2.17 5.80
CA LEU A 281 -15.82 -2.41 6.45
C LEU A 281 -15.91 -3.91 6.75
N VAL A 282 -15.91 -4.21 8.03
CA VAL A 282 -15.86 -5.57 8.52
C VAL A 282 -17.26 -5.95 9.01
N THR A 283 -18.00 -6.64 8.15
CA THR A 283 -19.34 -7.14 8.45
C THR A 283 -19.34 -8.66 8.54
N TRP A 284 -19.76 -9.19 9.67
CA TRP A 284 -20.29 -10.55 9.76
C TRP A 284 -21.62 -10.51 10.48
N VAL A 285 -22.50 -11.39 10.05
CA VAL A 285 -23.69 -11.73 10.81
C VAL A 285 -23.20 -12.57 11.98
N ALA A 286 -23.19 -12.01 13.19
CA ALA A 286 -23.22 -12.85 14.36
C ALA A 286 -24.46 -13.73 14.22
N GLU A 287 -24.26 -15.05 14.07
CA GLU A 287 -25.36 -15.98 14.24
C GLU A 287 -25.96 -15.65 15.61
N ALA A 288 -27.25 -15.30 15.64
CA ALA A 288 -27.90 -14.68 16.78
C ALA A 288 -27.51 -15.41 18.09
N ASN A 289 -27.11 -14.63 19.09
CA ASN A 289 -26.90 -15.12 20.45
C ASN A 289 -28.18 -15.85 20.92
N GLU A 290 -28.19 -17.17 20.84
CA GLU A 290 -29.14 -18.04 21.51
C GLU A 290 -28.55 -18.48 22.86
N PRO A 291 -29.39 -18.57 23.90
CA PRO A 291 -29.13 -18.02 25.23
C PRO A 291 -27.83 -18.51 25.87
N GLY A 292 -27.01 -17.56 26.30
CA GLY A 292 -25.92 -17.80 27.24
C GLY A 292 -26.46 -18.43 28.54
N LEU A 293 -25.61 -19.16 29.25
CA LEU A 293 -25.99 -19.70 30.55
C LEU A 293 -26.36 -18.55 31.49
N PRO A 294 -27.24 -18.80 32.48
CA PRO A 294 -27.54 -17.82 33.52
C PRO A 294 -26.26 -17.26 34.13
N GLY A 295 -26.17 -15.92 34.20
CA GLY A 295 -25.02 -15.22 34.77
C GLY A 295 -23.99 -14.72 33.76
N GLY A 296 -24.24 -14.80 32.45
CA GLY A 296 -23.39 -14.15 31.43
C GLY A 296 -22.28 -15.02 30.84
N TYR A 297 -22.36 -16.34 31.02
CA TYR A 297 -21.41 -17.27 30.41
C TYR A 297 -21.83 -17.62 28.99
N SER A 298 -20.86 -17.66 28.07
CA SER A 298 -21.13 -17.89 26.65
C SER A 298 -20.14 -18.89 26.07
N LEU A 299 -20.64 -19.95 25.44
CA LEU A 299 -19.86 -20.81 24.54
C LEU A 299 -20.11 -20.35 23.10
N PHE A 300 -19.06 -19.84 22.45
CA PHE A 300 -19.16 -19.35 21.07
C PHE A 300 -19.18 -20.52 20.09
N SER A 301 -19.70 -20.27 18.88
CA SER A 301 -19.65 -21.26 17.80
C SER A 301 -18.19 -21.65 17.50
N PRO A 302 -17.89 -22.96 17.39
CA PRO A 302 -16.57 -23.44 17.00
C PRO A 302 -16.16 -22.93 15.62
N TYR A 303 -14.90 -22.56 15.45
CA TYR A 303 -14.40 -22.02 14.17
C TYR A 303 -12.97 -22.49 13.84
N PRO A 304 -12.67 -22.96 12.61
CA PRO A 304 -13.60 -23.19 11.49
C PRO A 304 -14.64 -24.28 11.78
N ASN A 305 -15.81 -24.18 11.15
CA ASN A 305 -16.86 -25.21 11.20
C ASN A 305 -17.72 -25.15 9.93
N PRO A 306 -17.62 -26.11 9.00
CA PRO A 306 -16.80 -27.32 9.08
C PRO A 306 -15.28 -27.06 9.13
N PHE A 307 -14.51 -27.97 9.72
CA PHE A 307 -13.05 -27.92 9.80
C PHE A 307 -12.40 -29.18 9.23
N ASN A 308 -11.15 -29.08 8.75
CA ASN A 308 -10.44 -30.20 8.11
C ASN A 308 -9.31 -30.82 8.95
N SER A 309 -8.77 -30.06 9.91
CA SER A 309 -7.58 -30.42 10.66
C SER A 309 -7.69 -29.97 12.11
N SER A 310 -8.08 -28.73 12.35
CA SER A 310 -8.28 -28.20 13.69
C SER A 310 -9.42 -27.19 13.76
N VAL A 311 -9.96 -27.01 14.97
CA VAL A 311 -11.03 -26.06 15.29
C VAL A 311 -10.72 -25.34 16.59
N VAL A 312 -11.00 -24.05 16.63
CA VAL A 312 -10.89 -23.20 17.83
C VAL A 312 -12.23 -23.20 18.56
N LEU A 313 -12.15 -23.48 19.87
CA LEU A 313 -13.25 -23.46 20.81
C LEU A 313 -13.07 -22.25 21.72
N ARG A 314 -14.07 -21.37 21.74
CA ARG A 314 -14.02 -20.12 22.51
C ARG A 314 -15.16 -20.07 23.51
N PHE A 315 -14.89 -19.56 24.70
CA PHE A 315 -15.95 -19.22 25.66
C PHE A 315 -15.56 -18.03 26.54
N HIS A 316 -16.56 -17.36 27.10
CA HIS A 316 -16.40 -16.25 28.03
C HIS A 316 -16.84 -16.65 29.45
N LEU A 317 -16.00 -16.33 30.43
CA LEU A 317 -16.31 -16.45 31.85
C LEU A 317 -16.42 -15.04 32.49
N PRO A 318 -17.59 -14.65 33.03
CA PRO A 318 -17.75 -13.37 33.73
C PRO A 318 -17.07 -13.34 35.09
N GLU A 319 -16.85 -14.51 35.71
CA GLU A 319 -16.16 -14.69 36.98
C GLU A 319 -15.24 -15.92 36.92
N ALA A 320 -14.20 -15.94 37.75
CA ALA A 320 -13.31 -17.08 37.83
C ALA A 320 -14.06 -18.30 38.41
N THR A 321 -14.03 -19.44 37.71
CA THR A 321 -14.81 -20.62 38.12
C THR A 321 -14.22 -21.92 37.56
N ARG A 322 -14.71 -23.07 38.06
CA ARG A 322 -14.35 -24.37 37.49
C ARG A 322 -15.18 -24.67 36.25
N VAL A 323 -14.50 -25.10 35.19
CA VAL A 323 -15.11 -25.49 33.93
C VAL A 323 -14.57 -26.84 33.46
N ARG A 324 -15.36 -27.49 32.61
CA ARG A 324 -14.94 -28.65 31.82
C ARG A 324 -15.39 -28.46 30.37
N LEU A 325 -14.47 -28.60 29.43
CA LEU A 325 -14.74 -28.49 27.99
C LEU A 325 -14.43 -29.83 27.34
N ASP A 326 -15.47 -30.51 26.86
CA ASP A 326 -15.39 -31.86 26.29
C ASP A 326 -15.92 -31.91 24.87
N ILE A 327 -15.39 -32.85 24.10
CA ILE A 327 -15.80 -33.14 22.73
C ILE A 327 -16.40 -34.54 22.68
N TYR A 328 -17.56 -34.67 22.05
CA TYR A 328 -18.32 -35.91 21.93
C TYR A 328 -18.54 -36.28 20.47
N ASN A 329 -18.57 -37.57 20.18
CA ASN A 329 -19.01 -38.11 18.89
C ASN A 329 -20.56 -38.21 18.83
N PRO A 330 -21.16 -38.56 17.67
CA PRO A 330 -22.61 -38.68 17.53
C PRO A 330 -23.25 -39.73 18.44
N GLN A 331 -22.48 -40.73 18.87
CA GLN A 331 -22.92 -41.75 19.82
C GLN A 331 -22.84 -41.28 21.28
N GLY A 332 -22.47 -40.02 21.54
CA GLY A 332 -22.35 -39.45 22.88
C GLY A 332 -21.11 -39.91 23.65
N ARG A 333 -20.15 -40.58 23.00
CA ARG A 333 -18.87 -40.95 23.63
C ARG A 333 -17.93 -39.76 23.60
N THR A 334 -17.25 -39.52 24.72
CA THR A 334 -16.17 -38.53 24.79
C THR A 334 -15.05 -38.92 23.85
N VAL A 335 -14.66 -37.98 23.00
CA VAL A 335 -13.56 -38.09 22.05
C VAL A 335 -12.30 -37.47 22.65
N ARG A 336 -12.46 -36.33 23.32
CA ARG A 336 -11.36 -35.62 23.98
C ARG A 336 -11.88 -34.65 25.03
N SER A 337 -11.30 -34.66 26.23
CA SER A 337 -11.40 -33.54 27.16
C SER A 337 -10.32 -32.49 26.86
N ILE A 338 -10.72 -31.25 26.59
CA ILE A 338 -9.84 -30.16 26.17
C ILE A 338 -9.30 -29.39 27.38
N THR A 339 -10.15 -29.15 28.38
CA THR A 339 -9.74 -28.57 29.65
C THR A 339 -10.68 -29.00 30.76
N GLN A 340 -10.12 -29.17 31.97
CA GLN A 340 -10.86 -29.43 33.20
C GLN A 340 -10.13 -28.75 34.35
N GLY A 341 -10.74 -27.74 34.96
CA GLY A 341 -10.09 -27.02 36.06
C GLY A 341 -10.66 -25.64 36.33
N TYR A 342 -9.99 -24.89 37.19
CA TYR A 342 -10.35 -23.52 37.53
C TYR A 342 -9.71 -22.55 36.53
N LEU A 343 -10.52 -21.68 35.92
CA LEU A 343 -10.07 -20.64 35.01
C LEU A 343 -10.48 -19.26 35.52
N GLN A 344 -9.66 -18.25 35.23
CA GLN A 344 -9.95 -16.85 35.58
C GLN A 344 -11.10 -16.28 34.74
N ALA A 345 -11.67 -15.16 35.19
CA ALA A 345 -12.61 -14.39 34.38
C ALA A 345 -11.94 -13.91 33.07
N GLY A 346 -12.72 -13.82 32.00
CA GLY A 346 -12.25 -13.40 30.67
C GLY A 346 -12.61 -14.38 29.56
N GLU A 347 -12.12 -14.09 28.35
CA GLU A 347 -12.23 -14.99 27.22
C GLU A 347 -11.16 -16.08 27.24
N HIS A 348 -11.56 -17.30 26.94
CA HIS A 348 -10.67 -18.45 26.82
C HIS A 348 -10.74 -19.04 25.42
N ARG A 349 -9.58 -19.48 24.91
CA ARG A 349 -9.44 -20.06 23.57
C ARG A 349 -8.68 -21.38 23.67
N PHE A 350 -9.26 -22.44 23.11
CA PHE A 350 -8.63 -23.75 23.04
C PHE A 350 -8.66 -24.28 21.60
N LEU A 351 -7.63 -25.04 21.22
CA LEU A 351 -7.54 -25.68 19.91
C LEU A 351 -7.81 -27.17 20.05
N TRP A 352 -8.72 -27.70 19.24
CA TRP A 352 -8.81 -29.14 19.01
C TRP A 352 -8.23 -29.47 17.64
N ASP A 353 -7.29 -30.42 17.59
CA ASP A 353 -6.56 -30.88 16.40
C ASP A 353 -7.25 -32.07 15.68
N GLY A 354 -8.52 -32.33 16.00
CA GLY A 354 -9.27 -33.45 15.42
C GLY A 354 -8.74 -34.83 15.84
N ARG A 355 -8.02 -34.94 16.96
CA ARG A 355 -7.56 -36.22 17.52
C ARG A 355 -8.31 -36.61 18.79
N ASP A 356 -8.42 -37.91 19.05
CA ASP A 356 -8.94 -38.44 20.31
C ASP A 356 -7.86 -38.42 21.42
N GLU A 357 -8.22 -38.89 22.62
CA GLU A 357 -7.31 -38.93 23.79
C GLU A 357 -6.08 -39.80 23.56
N GLU A 358 -6.17 -40.84 22.72
CA GLU A 358 -5.04 -41.68 22.34
C GLU A 358 -4.22 -41.09 21.16
N GLY A 359 -4.52 -39.86 20.74
CA GLY A 359 -3.83 -39.17 19.66
C GLY A 359 -4.18 -39.66 18.26
N ARG A 360 -5.17 -40.55 18.13
CA ARG A 360 -5.64 -41.07 16.84
C ARG A 360 -6.53 -40.05 16.16
N LYS A 361 -6.52 -40.07 14.84
CA LYS A 361 -7.31 -39.17 13.99
C LYS A 361 -8.82 -39.50 14.11
N ALA A 362 -9.63 -38.53 14.55
CA ALA A 362 -11.09 -38.65 14.62
C ALA A 362 -11.73 -38.69 13.21
N ALA A 363 -12.69 -39.56 12.93
CA ALA A 363 -13.27 -39.68 11.57
C ALA A 363 -13.97 -38.38 11.09
N SER A 364 -14.14 -38.22 9.77
CA SER A 364 -15.05 -37.19 9.24
C SER A 364 -16.46 -37.42 9.77
N GLY A 365 -17.14 -36.37 10.23
CA GLY A 365 -18.46 -36.51 10.84
C GLY A 365 -18.85 -35.35 11.75
N ILE A 366 -20.00 -35.49 12.40
CA ILE A 366 -20.52 -34.51 13.35
C ILE A 366 -19.96 -34.77 14.75
N TYR A 367 -19.59 -33.72 15.45
CA TYR A 367 -19.13 -33.74 16.83
C TYR A 367 -19.88 -32.68 17.65
N LEU A 368 -19.92 -32.86 18.97
CA LEU A 368 -20.49 -31.88 19.89
C LEU A 368 -19.41 -31.39 20.85
N CYS A 369 -19.28 -30.07 20.98
CA CYS A 369 -18.48 -29.41 22.01
C CYS A 369 -19.40 -29.01 23.16
N ARG A 370 -19.07 -29.38 24.39
CA ARG A 370 -19.85 -29.05 25.58
C ARG A 370 -18.96 -28.38 26.62
N LEU A 371 -19.40 -27.21 27.07
CA LEU A 371 -18.83 -26.49 28.21
C LEU A 371 -19.73 -26.70 29.42
N ASP A 372 -19.26 -27.40 30.44
CA ASP A 372 -19.87 -27.45 31.76
C ASP A 372 -19.24 -26.39 32.66
N VAL A 373 -20.07 -25.52 33.25
CA VAL A 373 -19.66 -24.49 34.21
C VAL A 373 -20.21 -24.86 35.58
N GLN A 374 -19.32 -25.01 36.58
CA GLN A 374 -19.70 -25.50 37.89
C GLN A 374 -20.78 -24.61 38.54
N GLY A 375 -21.93 -25.20 38.83
CA GLY A 375 -23.07 -24.52 39.48
C GLY A 375 -23.87 -23.57 38.59
N LYS A 376 -23.58 -23.50 37.28
CA LYS A 376 -24.25 -22.55 36.34
C LYS A 376 -24.90 -23.24 35.14
N GLY A 377 -24.53 -24.48 34.85
CA GLY A 377 -25.13 -25.31 33.80
C GLY A 377 -24.14 -25.66 32.68
N SER A 378 -24.67 -26.07 31.53
CA SER A 378 -23.86 -26.53 30.40
C SER A 378 -24.32 -25.93 29.07
N ALA A 379 -23.38 -25.45 28.27
CA ALA A 379 -23.62 -24.99 26.91
C ALA A 379 -23.07 -26.00 25.89
N VAL A 380 -23.76 -26.18 24.76
CA VAL A 380 -23.39 -27.15 23.72
C VAL A 380 -23.35 -26.49 22.36
N ARG A 381 -22.38 -26.88 21.53
CA ARG A 381 -22.24 -26.47 20.13
C ARG A 381 -21.91 -27.66 19.23
N ARG A 382 -22.49 -27.67 18.02
CA ARG A 382 -22.26 -28.70 17.01
C ARG A 382 -21.08 -28.33 16.11
N MET A 383 -20.28 -29.31 15.73
CA MET A 383 -19.12 -29.19 14.86
C MET A 383 -19.14 -30.24 13.75
N ALA A 384 -18.57 -29.94 12.59
CA ALA A 384 -18.42 -30.87 11.48
C ALA A 384 -16.93 -30.99 11.08
N LEU A 385 -16.38 -32.20 11.18
CA LEU A 385 -15.03 -32.53 10.72
C LEU A 385 -15.10 -33.12 9.30
N VAL A 386 -14.34 -32.55 8.36
CA VAL A 386 -14.25 -32.98 6.96
C VAL A 386 -12.78 -33.23 6.62
N ARG A 387 -12.35 -34.49 6.64
CA ARG A 387 -11.02 -34.91 6.22
C ARG A 387 -10.94 -35.32 4.77
#